data_AF-A0A6G0WAP9-F1
#
_entry.id   AF-A0A6G0WAP9-F1
#
_cell.length_a   1.000
_cell.length_b   1.000
_cell.length_c   1.000
_cell.angle_alpha   90.00
_cell.angle_beta   90.00
_cell.angle_gamma   90.00
#
_symmetry.space_group_name_H-M   'P 1'
#
loop_
_entity.id
_entity.type
_entity.pdbx_description
1 polymer ?
#
loop_
_entity_poly.entity_id
_entity_poly.type
_entity_poly.pdbx_seq_one_letter_code
_entity_poly.pdbx_strand_id
1 'polypeptide(L)'
;MGDEDLAVMLSNRDEQHLLHLVEVIGRYAANARLEERDDIALLHEESSRALKNQILDLEGQILSLMASKASQEEALRQTREECAAYQARAGFAQLRSREDGSFDDDDTRHAHESKGVKLDVSKFSGQESDHVMRWLLQVTIAADALCMRKESIKVAFAMSHLYARR
;
A
#
# COMPACT_ATOMS: atom_id res chain seq x y z
N MET A 1 -16.24 82.14 45.08
CA MET A 1 -15.66 81.01 44.33
C MET A 1 -14.33 80.72 44.97
N GLY A 2 -14.32 79.75 45.88
CA GLY A 2 -13.13 79.37 46.63
C GLY A 2 -12.31 78.34 45.86
N ASP A 3 -11.02 78.26 46.15
CA ASP A 3 -10.06 77.36 45.50
C ASP A 3 -10.51 75.88 45.46
N GLU A 4 -11.40 75.47 46.36
CA GLU A 4 -12.01 74.12 46.41
C GLU A 4 -12.90 73.82 45.18
N ASP A 5 -13.65 74.79 44.64
CA ASP A 5 -14.51 74.58 43.47
C ASP A 5 -13.67 74.36 42.19
N LEU A 6 -12.50 75.01 42.12
CA LEU A 6 -11.58 74.87 40.98
C LEU A 6 -10.88 73.51 40.99
N ALA A 7 -10.49 73.03 42.18
CA ALA A 7 -9.89 71.70 42.35
C ALA A 7 -10.88 70.57 42.00
N VAL A 8 -12.15 70.70 42.40
CA VAL A 8 -13.20 69.73 42.04
C VAL A 8 -13.46 69.73 40.53
N MET A 9 -13.52 70.89 39.87
CA MET A 9 -13.69 70.95 38.41
C MET A 9 -12.50 70.39 37.63
N LEU A 10 -11.27 70.63 38.10
CA LEU A 10 -10.07 70.05 37.50
C LEU A 10 -10.03 68.53 37.67
N SER A 11 -10.36 68.02 38.87
CA SER A 11 -10.46 66.57 39.12
C SER A 11 -11.53 65.89 38.27
N ASN A 12 -12.69 66.54 38.07
CA ASN A 12 -13.76 66.01 37.23
C ASN A 12 -13.36 65.98 35.75
N ARG A 13 -12.56 66.95 35.31
CA ARG A 13 -12.03 67.02 33.95
C ARG A 13 -11.00 65.91 33.72
N ASP A 14 -10.14 65.66 34.69
CA ASP A 14 -9.15 64.57 34.64
C ASP A 14 -9.83 63.19 34.64
N GLU A 15 -10.89 62.99 35.43
CA GLU A 15 -11.71 61.76 35.38
C GLU A 15 -12.37 61.56 34.01
N GLN A 16 -12.91 62.60 33.39
CA GLN A 16 -13.49 62.53 32.05
C GLN A 16 -12.44 62.19 30.99
N HIS A 17 -11.23 62.76 31.10
CA HIS A 17 -10.12 62.42 30.21
C HIS A 17 -9.68 60.96 30.37
N LEU A 18 -9.62 60.43 31.60
CA LEU A 18 -9.29 59.03 31.85
C LEU A 18 -10.37 58.08 31.31
N LEU A 19 -11.65 58.39 31.51
CA LEU A 19 -12.76 57.59 30.96
C LEU A 19 -12.71 57.56 29.42
N HIS A 20 -12.45 58.70 28.79
CA HIS A 20 -12.30 58.75 27.33
C HIS A 20 -11.10 57.93 26.84
N LEU A 21 -9.97 57.99 27.55
CA LEU A 21 -8.78 57.20 27.21
C LEU A 21 -9.05 55.69 27.30
N VAL A 22 -9.75 55.25 28.35
CA VAL A 22 -10.16 53.83 28.53
C VAL A 22 -11.09 53.40 27.39
N GLU A 23 -12.03 54.24 26.99
CA GLU A 23 -12.94 53.95 25.87
C GLU A 23 -12.20 53.83 24.52
N VAL A 24 -11.23 54.72 24.26
CA VAL A 24 -10.40 54.69 23.06
C VAL A 24 -9.51 53.45 23.04
N ILE A 25 -8.86 53.11 24.16
CA ILE A 25 -8.04 51.90 24.29
C ILE A 25 -8.91 50.64 24.11
N GLY A 26 -10.10 50.62 24.72
CA GLY A 26 -11.05 49.52 24.57
C GLY A 26 -11.49 49.31 23.12
N ARG A 27 -11.78 50.40 22.39
CA ARG A 27 -12.09 50.35 20.95
C ARG A 27 -10.92 49.86 20.12
N TYR A 28 -9.70 50.34 20.40
CA TYR A 28 -8.51 49.91 19.67
C TYR A 28 -8.21 48.42 19.90
N ALA A 29 -8.34 47.94 21.14
CA ALA A 29 -8.17 46.52 21.48
C ALA A 29 -9.27 45.63 20.86
N ALA A 30 -10.51 46.12 20.76
CA ALA A 30 -11.60 45.40 20.10
C ALA A 30 -11.36 45.29 18.58
N ASN A 31 -10.92 46.39 17.94
CA ASN A 31 -10.60 46.40 16.52
C ASN A 31 -9.43 45.47 16.18
N ALA A 32 -8.35 45.50 16.98
CA ALA A 32 -7.22 44.60 16.78
C ALA A 32 -7.60 43.11 16.88
N ARG A 33 -8.54 42.76 17.78
CA ARG A 33 -9.08 41.39 17.89
C ARG A 33 -9.98 41.00 16.72
N LEU A 34 -10.64 41.96 16.07
CA LEU A 34 -11.44 41.69 14.88
C LEU A 34 -10.55 41.45 13.67
N GLU A 35 -9.52 42.29 13.47
CA GLU A 35 -8.50 42.11 12.42
C GLU A 35 -7.81 40.74 12.54
N GLU A 36 -7.38 40.36 13.75
CA GLU A 36 -6.77 39.03 13.98
C GLU A 36 -7.73 37.88 13.69
N ARG A 37 -9.03 38.03 13.99
CA ARG A 37 -10.04 37.01 13.69
C ARG A 37 -10.31 36.90 12.18
N ASP A 38 -10.31 38.01 11.47
CA ASP A 38 -10.51 38.04 10.02
C ASP A 38 -9.32 37.42 9.28
N ASP A 39 -8.10 37.67 9.75
CA ASP A 39 -6.88 37.02 9.22
C ASP A 39 -6.90 35.50 9.44
N ILE A 40 -7.29 35.04 10.63
CA ILE A 40 -7.45 33.61 10.94
C ILE A 40 -8.53 32.97 10.07
N ALA A 41 -9.65 33.66 9.83
CA ALA A 41 -10.74 33.17 8.99
C ALA A 41 -10.30 33.01 7.54
N LEU A 42 -9.56 33.99 6.99
CA LEU A 42 -8.99 33.94 5.65
C LEU A 42 -8.01 32.79 5.48
N LEU A 43 -7.09 32.61 6.45
CA LEU A 43 -6.13 31.50 6.44
C LEU A 43 -6.83 30.14 6.48
N HIS A 44 -7.90 30.01 7.28
CA HIS A 44 -8.69 28.79 7.33
C HIS A 44 -9.41 28.52 6.00
N GLU A 45 -9.95 29.55 5.37
CA GLU A 45 -10.62 29.41 4.07
C GLU A 45 -9.64 29.04 2.95
N GLU A 46 -8.43 29.61 2.94
CA GLU A 46 -7.35 29.23 2.02
C GLU A 46 -6.90 27.78 2.24
N SER A 47 -6.68 27.37 3.49
CA SER A 47 -6.35 25.99 3.83
C SER A 47 -7.46 25.01 3.42
N SER A 48 -8.72 25.38 3.64
CA SER A 48 -9.87 24.58 3.21
C SER A 48 -9.96 24.45 1.70
N ARG A 49 -9.70 25.54 0.95
CA ARG A 49 -9.60 25.50 -0.52
C ARG A 49 -8.46 24.59 -0.99
N ALA A 50 -7.30 24.70 -0.38
CA ALA A 50 -6.14 23.86 -0.71
C ALA A 50 -6.45 22.36 -0.49
N LEU A 51 -7.04 22.02 0.65
CA LEU A 51 -7.44 20.64 0.97
C LEU A 51 -8.49 20.10 -0.01
N LYS A 52 -9.50 20.91 -0.38
CA LYS A 52 -10.49 20.51 -1.39
C LYS A 52 -9.85 20.21 -2.74
N ASN A 53 -8.92 21.05 -3.18
CA ASN A 53 -8.20 20.82 -4.44
C ASN A 53 -7.36 19.55 -4.38
N GLN A 54 -6.68 19.29 -3.25
CA GLN A 54 -5.91 18.07 -3.07
C GLN A 54 -6.79 16.81 -3.08
N ILE A 55 -8.00 16.88 -2.51
CA ILE A 55 -8.97 15.77 -2.56
C ILE A 55 -9.37 15.49 -4.02
N LEU A 56 -9.71 16.51 -4.80
CA LEU A 56 -10.08 16.34 -6.21
C LEU A 56 -8.95 15.71 -7.03
N ASP A 57 -7.70 16.10 -6.76
CA ASP A 57 -6.53 15.53 -7.42
C ASP A 57 -6.35 14.05 -7.08
N LEU A 58 -6.52 13.69 -5.80
CA LEU A 58 -6.46 12.29 -5.35
C LEU A 58 -7.60 11.46 -5.94
N GLU A 59 -8.82 11.99 -6.03
CA GLU A 59 -9.95 11.33 -6.69
C GLU A 59 -9.64 11.04 -8.16
N GLY A 60 -9.04 12.01 -8.87
CA GLY A 60 -8.57 11.82 -10.24
C GLY A 60 -7.53 10.71 -10.37
N GLN A 61 -6.55 10.66 -9.47
CA GLN A 61 -5.53 9.61 -9.44
C GLN A 61 -6.15 8.22 -9.19
N ILE A 62 -7.12 8.12 -8.26
CA ILE A 62 -7.82 6.86 -7.97
C ILE A 62 -8.59 6.37 -9.21
N LEU A 63 -9.30 7.26 -9.90
CA LEU A 63 -10.02 6.90 -11.14
C LEU A 63 -9.07 6.36 -12.21
N SER A 64 -7.91 7.01 -12.41
CA SER A 64 -6.88 6.56 -13.35
C SER A 64 -6.32 5.19 -12.96
N LEU A 65 -6.04 4.97 -11.67
CA LEU A 65 -5.55 3.68 -11.18
C LEU A 65 -6.58 2.57 -11.35
N MET A 66 -7.86 2.85 -11.11
CA MET A 66 -8.94 1.88 -11.34
C MET A 66 -9.06 1.50 -12.81
N ALA A 67 -8.95 2.47 -13.72
CA ALA A 67 -8.98 2.20 -15.17
C ALA A 67 -7.77 1.34 -15.60
N SER A 68 -6.58 1.66 -15.12
CA SER A 68 -5.36 0.87 -15.38
C SER A 68 -5.48 -0.55 -14.83
N LYS A 69 -6.00 -0.70 -13.60
CA LYS A 69 -6.20 -2.00 -12.96
C LYS A 69 -7.20 -2.85 -13.74
N ALA A 70 -8.33 -2.27 -14.15
CA ALA A 70 -9.34 -2.98 -14.94
C ALA A 70 -8.76 -3.47 -16.28
N SER A 71 -7.95 -2.63 -16.96
CA SER A 71 -7.25 -3.04 -18.18
C SER A 71 -6.27 -4.20 -17.93
N GLN A 72 -5.53 -4.16 -16.82
CA GLN A 72 -4.60 -5.23 -16.45
C GLN A 72 -5.33 -6.54 -16.12
N GLU A 73 -6.45 -6.48 -15.40
CA GLU A 73 -7.26 -7.66 -15.09
C GLU A 73 -7.85 -8.30 -16.33
N GLU A 74 -8.30 -7.50 -17.31
CA GLU A 74 -8.79 -8.01 -18.59
C GLU A 74 -7.67 -8.69 -19.41
N ALA A 75 -6.47 -8.12 -19.44
CA ALA A 75 -5.32 -8.76 -20.07
C ALA A 75 -4.95 -10.10 -19.40
N LEU A 76 -5.02 -10.16 -18.07
CA LEU A 76 -4.83 -11.42 -17.32
C LEU A 76 -5.94 -12.44 -17.59
N ARG A 77 -7.18 -11.98 -17.82
CA ARG A 77 -8.29 -12.86 -18.20
C ARG A 77 -8.05 -13.49 -19.57
N GLN A 78 -7.68 -12.67 -20.56
CA GLN A 78 -7.40 -13.15 -21.92
C GLN A 78 -6.24 -14.16 -21.94
N THR A 79 -5.13 -13.87 -21.26
CA THR A 79 -3.99 -14.80 -21.18
C THR A 79 -4.34 -16.11 -20.47
N ARG A 80 -5.21 -16.09 -19.45
CA ARG A 80 -5.71 -17.31 -18.81
C ARG A 80 -6.57 -18.15 -19.75
N GLU A 81 -7.43 -17.51 -20.53
CA GLU A 81 -8.26 -18.19 -21.53
C GLU A 81 -7.40 -18.81 -22.64
N GLU A 82 -6.38 -18.09 -23.12
CA GLU A 82 -5.40 -18.62 -24.08
C GLU A 82 -4.67 -19.84 -23.51
N CYS A 83 -4.13 -19.75 -22.29
CA CYS A 83 -3.48 -20.88 -21.63
C CYS A 83 -4.43 -22.08 -21.46
N ALA A 84 -5.69 -21.84 -21.09
CA ALA A 84 -6.70 -22.89 -20.97
C ALA A 84 -7.00 -23.54 -22.33
N ALA A 85 -7.09 -22.76 -23.41
CA ALA A 85 -7.27 -23.26 -24.77
C ALA A 85 -6.08 -24.11 -25.24
N TYR A 86 -4.84 -23.67 -24.94
CA TYR A 86 -3.64 -24.46 -25.23
C TYR A 86 -3.61 -25.78 -24.45
N GLN A 87 -3.95 -25.76 -23.16
CA GLN A 87 -4.03 -26.97 -22.34
C GLN A 87 -5.11 -27.94 -22.83
N ALA A 88 -6.30 -27.44 -23.18
CA ALA A 88 -7.36 -28.25 -23.77
C ALA A 88 -6.89 -28.91 -25.07
N ARG A 89 -6.28 -28.15 -25.98
CA ARG A 89 -5.76 -28.67 -27.25
C ARG A 89 -4.66 -29.72 -27.07
N ALA A 90 -3.76 -29.52 -26.11
CA ALA A 90 -2.74 -30.51 -25.75
C ALA A 90 -3.35 -31.79 -25.15
N GLY A 91 -4.35 -31.65 -24.27
CA GLY A 91 -5.07 -32.79 -23.69
C GLY A 91 -5.84 -33.61 -24.74
N PHE A 92 -6.49 -32.94 -25.69
CA PHE A 92 -7.15 -33.62 -26.82
C PHE A 92 -6.15 -34.33 -27.74
N ALA A 93 -4.96 -33.76 -27.97
CA ALA A 93 -3.91 -34.43 -28.75
C ALA A 93 -3.37 -35.69 -28.04
N GLN A 94 -3.18 -35.65 -26.71
CA GLN A 94 -2.78 -36.82 -25.92
C GLN A 94 -3.84 -37.92 -25.91
N LEU A 95 -5.14 -37.57 -25.87
CA LEU A 95 -6.22 -38.55 -25.96
C LEU A 95 -6.28 -39.19 -27.35
N ARG A 96 -6.10 -38.40 -28.43
CA ARG A 96 -6.10 -38.91 -29.81
C ARG A 96 -4.94 -39.86 -30.09
N SER A 97 -3.75 -39.61 -29.51
CA SER A 97 -2.61 -40.54 -29.61
C SER A 97 -2.79 -41.83 -28.82
N ARG A 98 -3.76 -41.91 -27.91
CA ARG A 98 -4.06 -43.10 -27.09
C ARG A 98 -5.10 -44.01 -27.74
N GLU A 99 -5.87 -43.53 -28.71
CA GLU A 99 -6.87 -44.30 -29.44
C GLU A 99 -6.30 -45.06 -30.66
N ASP A 100 -5.06 -44.76 -31.09
CA ASP A 100 -4.38 -45.42 -32.22
C ASP A 100 -3.37 -46.51 -31.78
N GLY A 101 -3.38 -46.88 -30.49
CA GLY A 101 -2.51 -47.90 -29.89
C GLY A 101 -3.28 -49.18 -29.56
N SER A 102 -3.29 -50.13 -30.49
CA SER A 102 -3.77 -51.50 -30.30
C SER A 102 -3.03 -52.23 -29.17
N PHE A 103 -3.81 -52.70 -28.19
CA PHE A 103 -3.70 -53.89 -27.32
C PHE A 103 -2.34 -54.61 -27.23
N ASP A 104 -1.74 -54.59 -26.03
CA ASP A 104 -1.24 -55.78 -25.36
C ASP A 104 -1.41 -55.62 -23.84
N ASP A 105 -1.89 -56.71 -23.24
CA ASP A 105 -2.21 -56.95 -21.84
C ASP A 105 -0.92 -57.34 -21.12
N ASP A 106 -0.45 -56.61 -20.09
CA ASP A 106 0.15 -57.25 -18.91
C ASP A 106 0.38 -56.25 -17.76
N ASP A 107 -0.01 -56.72 -16.58
CA ASP A 107 0.39 -56.34 -15.23
C ASP A 107 0.27 -54.89 -14.72
N THR A 108 -0.85 -54.70 -14.04
CA THR A 108 -1.08 -53.83 -12.88
C THR A 108 0.11 -53.82 -11.91
N ARG A 109 0.98 -52.80 -11.97
CA ARG A 109 1.65 -52.10 -10.83
C ARG A 109 2.94 -51.39 -11.27
N HIS A 110 2.84 -50.48 -12.22
CA HIS A 110 3.76 -49.36 -12.24
C HIS A 110 2.94 -48.11 -12.10
N ALA A 111 2.78 -47.67 -10.85
CA ALA A 111 2.69 -46.24 -10.60
C ALA A 111 3.77 -45.61 -11.48
N HIS A 112 3.36 -44.82 -12.47
CA HIS A 112 4.28 -43.91 -13.13
C HIS A 112 4.80 -43.00 -12.02
N GLU A 113 5.85 -43.44 -11.33
CA GLU A 113 6.80 -42.57 -10.67
C GLU A 113 7.33 -41.72 -11.81
N SER A 114 6.63 -40.61 -12.06
CA SER A 114 7.17 -39.46 -12.74
C SER A 114 8.51 -39.23 -12.08
N LYS A 115 9.59 -39.72 -12.72
CA LYS A 115 10.96 -39.50 -12.29
C LYS A 115 11.12 -37.99 -12.30
N GLY A 116 10.95 -37.40 -11.12
CA GLY A 116 11.03 -35.96 -10.94
C GLY A 116 12.33 -35.50 -11.55
N VAL A 117 12.29 -34.41 -12.31
CA VAL A 117 13.50 -33.75 -12.78
C VAL A 117 14.36 -33.51 -11.53
N LYS A 118 15.54 -34.12 -11.47
CA LYS A 118 16.47 -33.95 -10.36
C LYS A 118 16.99 -32.52 -10.44
N LEU A 119 16.27 -31.60 -9.80
CA LEU A 119 16.70 -30.22 -9.66
C LEU A 119 17.74 -30.17 -8.55
N ASP A 120 18.96 -29.84 -8.92
CA ASP A 120 20.05 -29.63 -7.99
C ASP A 120 19.93 -28.22 -7.40
N VAL A 121 19.75 -28.13 -6.09
CA VAL A 121 19.70 -26.86 -5.37
C VAL A 121 21.05 -26.67 -4.68
N SER A 122 21.71 -25.54 -4.94
CA SER A 122 22.97 -25.23 -4.27
C SER A 122 22.77 -25.14 -2.76
N LYS A 123 23.70 -25.70 -1.99
CA LYS A 123 23.64 -25.61 -0.53
C LYS A 123 23.90 -24.18 -0.04
N PHE A 124 23.14 -23.73 0.95
CA PHE A 124 23.29 -22.38 1.51
C PHE A 124 24.29 -22.35 2.67
N SER A 125 25.36 -21.55 2.53
CA SER A 125 26.47 -21.44 3.50
C SER A 125 26.37 -20.25 4.45
N GLY A 126 25.34 -19.40 4.32
CA GLY A 126 25.08 -18.32 5.29
C GLY A 126 25.96 -17.07 5.19
N GLN A 127 26.68 -16.87 4.09
CA GLN A 127 27.64 -15.76 3.98
C GLN A 127 27.03 -14.39 3.65
N GLU A 128 25.85 -14.31 3.00
CA GLU A 128 25.23 -13.02 2.65
C GLU A 128 23.70 -13.07 2.69
N SER A 129 23.05 -12.02 3.21
CA SER A 129 21.58 -11.88 3.30
C SER A 129 20.90 -11.85 1.93
N ASP A 130 21.53 -11.19 0.96
CA ASP A 130 20.99 -11.05 -0.40
C ASP A 130 20.96 -12.38 -1.16
N HIS A 131 21.74 -13.35 -0.69
CA HIS A 131 21.78 -14.69 -1.24
C HIS A 131 20.73 -15.61 -0.59
N VAL A 132 20.19 -15.24 0.58
CA VAL A 132 19.11 -15.98 1.25
C VAL A 132 17.84 -15.94 0.41
N MET A 133 17.43 -14.76 -0.06
CA MET A 133 16.18 -14.62 -0.83
C MET A 133 16.23 -15.36 -2.16
N ARG A 134 17.37 -15.29 -2.87
CA ARG A 134 17.57 -16.04 -4.11
C ARG A 134 17.59 -17.55 -3.86
N TRP A 135 18.23 -17.98 -2.78
CA TRP A 135 18.27 -19.38 -2.40
C TRP A 135 16.89 -19.92 -2.01
N LEU A 136 16.11 -19.17 -1.22
CA LEU A 136 14.74 -19.53 -0.88
C LEU A 136 13.87 -19.67 -2.13
N LEU A 137 13.97 -18.73 -3.08
CA LEU A 137 13.27 -18.81 -4.35
C LEU A 137 13.62 -20.09 -5.14
N GLN A 138 14.90 -20.46 -5.19
CA GLN A 138 15.36 -21.69 -5.86
C GLN A 138 14.82 -22.95 -5.17
N VAL A 139 14.85 -23.00 -3.84
CA VAL A 139 14.30 -24.12 -3.05
C VAL A 139 12.81 -24.26 -3.27
N THR A 140 12.05 -23.16 -3.28
CA THR A 140 10.60 -23.18 -3.53
C THR A 140 10.27 -23.69 -4.93
N ILE A 141 10.96 -23.18 -5.95
CA ILE A 141 10.78 -23.64 -7.33
C ILE A 141 11.11 -25.13 -7.47
N ALA A 142 12.19 -25.60 -6.82
CA ALA A 142 12.56 -27.01 -6.84
C ALA A 142 11.52 -27.88 -6.12
N ALA A 143 11.00 -27.45 -4.97
CA ALA A 143 9.97 -28.16 -4.23
C ALA A 143 8.65 -28.26 -5.04
N ASP A 144 8.29 -27.19 -5.75
CA ASP A 144 7.10 -27.16 -6.61
C ASP A 144 7.26 -28.03 -7.86
N ALA A 145 8.43 -28.01 -8.50
CA ALA A 145 8.74 -28.86 -9.64
C ALA A 145 8.88 -30.36 -9.26
N LEU A 146 9.22 -30.65 -8.00
CA LEU A 146 9.16 -32.00 -7.43
C LEU A 146 7.75 -32.38 -6.94
N CYS A 147 6.73 -31.56 -7.22
CA CYS A 147 5.33 -31.77 -6.85
C CYS A 147 5.14 -32.09 -5.35
N MET A 148 5.94 -31.47 -4.48
CA MET A 148 5.83 -31.67 -3.03
C MET A 148 4.53 -31.04 -2.53
N ARG A 149 3.53 -31.86 -2.20
CA ARG A 149 2.21 -31.36 -1.76
C ARG A 149 2.11 -31.04 -0.27
N LYS A 150 2.98 -31.63 0.56
CA LYS A 150 2.95 -31.45 2.02
C LYS A 150 3.98 -30.41 2.45
N GLU A 151 3.54 -29.43 3.22
CA GLU A 151 4.41 -28.37 3.73
C GLU A 151 5.57 -28.91 4.56
N SER A 152 5.32 -29.93 5.39
CA SER A 152 6.36 -30.59 6.18
C SER A 152 7.48 -31.21 5.34
N ILE A 153 7.16 -31.66 4.11
CA ILE A 153 8.14 -32.22 3.18
C ILE A 153 8.95 -31.09 2.51
N LYS A 154 8.30 -29.97 2.15
CA LYS A 154 8.98 -28.78 1.61
C LYS A 154 9.98 -28.21 2.62
N VAL A 155 9.60 -28.14 3.90
CA VAL A 155 10.47 -27.68 4.99
C VAL A 155 11.64 -28.63 5.19
N ALA A 156 11.42 -29.95 5.26
CA ALA A 156 12.49 -30.92 5.38
C ALA A 156 13.48 -30.88 4.19
N PHE A 157 12.95 -30.65 2.98
CA PHE A 157 13.74 -30.45 1.77
C PHE A 157 14.57 -29.16 1.83
N ALA A 158 13.99 -28.03 2.25
CA ALA A 158 14.73 -26.79 2.45
C ALA A 158 15.86 -26.95 3.47
N MET A 159 15.57 -27.60 4.59
CA MET A 159 16.53 -27.84 5.67
C MET A 159 17.69 -28.74 5.25
N SER A 160 17.48 -29.74 4.37
CA SER A 160 18.56 -30.61 3.89
C SER A 160 19.58 -29.88 3.00
N HIS A 161 19.21 -28.70 2.47
CA HIS A 161 20.04 -27.86 1.62
C HIS A 161 20.72 -26.72 2.41
N LEU A 162 20.59 -26.69 3.73
CA LEU A 162 21.40 -25.83 4.59
C LEU A 162 22.76 -26.50 4.85
N TYR A 163 23.85 -25.76 4.73
CA TYR A 163 25.10 -26.23 5.33
C TYR A 163 24.97 -26.20 6.86
N ALA A 164 25.44 -27.26 7.52
CA ALA A 164 25.70 -27.20 8.94
C ALA A 164 26.76 -26.12 9.18
N ARG A 165 26.40 -25.03 9.86
CA ARG A 165 27.41 -24.11 10.42
C ARG A 165 28.25 -24.93 11.41
N ARG A 166 29.57 -24.98 11.17
CA ARG A 166 30.53 -25.23 12.24
C ARG A 166 30.79 -23.92 12.96
#